data_AF-A0A534QEF0-F1
#
_entry.id   AF-A0A534QEF0-F1
#
_cell.length_a   1.000
_cell.length_b   1.000
_cell.length_c   1.000
_cell.angle_alpha   90.00
_cell.angle_beta   90.00
_cell.angle_gamma   90.00
#
_symmetry.space_group_name_H-M   'P 1'
#
loop_
_entity.id
_entity.type
_entity.pdbx_description
1 polymer ?
#
loop_
_entity_poly.entity_id
_entity_poly.type
_entity_poly.pdbx_seq_one_letter_code
_entity_poly.pdbx_strand_id
1 'polypeptide(L)'
;MMIPVGWRRRQKCRPMGATELMVDVSNPRHPSRSEAVKMLVDSGASWSVVPATMLRRLGIRPLRVETFDLADGTEVQRAVGSAEFGVAGRRGASMVIFGKRGDA
;
A
#
# COMPACT_ATOMS: atom_id res chain seq x y z
N MET A 1 -7.17 -3.65 -4.06
CA MET A 1 -6.17 -2.96 -3.21
C MET A 1 -4.97 -3.88 -3.00
N MET A 2 -3.80 -3.33 -2.71
CA MET A 2 -2.63 -4.10 -2.26
C MET A 2 -2.10 -3.57 -0.92
N ILE A 3 -1.65 -4.45 -0.03
CA ILE A 3 -1.17 -4.15 1.33
C ILE A 3 0.20 -4.83 1.56
N PRO A 4 1.20 -4.27 2.24
CA PRO A 4 2.55 -4.83 2.32
C PRO A 4 2.58 -6.13 3.15
N VAL A 5 3.31 -7.15 2.70
CA VAL A 5 3.52 -8.36 3.51
C VAL A 5 4.72 -8.20 4.44
N GLY A 6 4.57 -8.59 5.71
CA GLY A 6 5.62 -8.48 6.74
C GLY A 6 5.21 -7.73 8.02
N TRP A 7 3.98 -7.20 8.08
CA TRP A 7 3.46 -6.46 9.24
C TRP A 7 2.45 -7.25 10.11
N ARG A 8 2.14 -8.49 9.75
CA ARG A 8 1.27 -9.37 10.55
C ARG A 8 2.01 -9.96 11.76
N ARG A 9 1.35 -10.00 12.92
CA ARG A 9 1.71 -10.91 14.03
C ARG A 9 1.84 -12.32 13.45
N ARG A 10 2.89 -13.06 13.85
CA ARG A 10 3.10 -14.45 13.44
C ARG A 10 1.88 -15.30 13.82
N GLN A 11 0.99 -15.54 12.87
CA GLN A 11 0.16 -16.74 12.83
C GLN A 11 0.59 -17.53 11.59
N LYS A 12 1.15 -18.70 11.88
CA LYS A 12 1.74 -19.63 10.93
C LYS A 12 0.62 -20.45 10.27
N CYS A 13 -0.30 -19.77 9.60
CA CYS A 13 -1.25 -20.38 8.67
C CYS A 13 -1.27 -19.50 7.43
N ARG A 14 -0.72 -20.00 6.31
CA ARG A 14 -1.06 -19.44 5.00
C ARG A 14 -2.54 -19.80 4.77
N PRO A 15 -3.48 -18.85 4.78
CA PRO A 15 -4.82 -19.18 4.33
C PRO A 15 -4.70 -19.55 2.85
N MET A 16 -5.19 -20.72 2.44
CA MET A 16 -5.44 -20.95 1.02
C MET A 16 -6.39 -19.84 0.55
N GLY A 17 -5.94 -19.00 -0.39
CA GLY A 17 -6.72 -17.86 -0.91
C GLY A 17 -6.04 -16.49 -0.81
N ALA A 18 -4.94 -16.35 -0.07
CA ALA A 18 -4.17 -15.10 -0.04
C ALA A 18 -3.21 -15.02 -1.25
N THR A 19 -3.43 -14.06 -2.15
CA THR A 19 -2.54 -13.82 -3.30
C THR A 19 -1.53 -12.73 -2.94
N GLU A 20 -0.24 -13.03 -3.07
CA GLU A 20 0.84 -12.05 -2.88
C GLU A 20 1.54 -11.81 -4.21
N LEU A 21 1.89 -10.56 -4.50
CA LEU A 21 2.58 -10.19 -5.72
C LEU A 21 3.66 -9.14 -5.45
N MET A 22 4.73 -9.20 -6.24
CA MET A 22 5.76 -8.16 -6.25
C MET A 22 5.24 -6.97 -7.05
N VAL A 23 5.26 -5.79 -6.43
CA VAL A 23 4.81 -4.53 -7.01
C VAL A 23 5.99 -3.57 -7.03
N ASP A 24 6.27 -2.98 -8.19
CA ASP A 24 7.16 -1.82 -8.26
C ASP A 24 6.36 -0.58 -7.83
N VAL A 25 6.70 0.03 -6.70
CA VAL A 25 6.08 1.29 -6.27
C VAL A 25 7.05 2.41 -6.59
N SER A 26 6.60 3.41 -7.34
CA SER A 26 7.45 4.51 -7.77
C SER A 26 6.77 5.87 -7.62
N ASN A 27 7.59 6.91 -7.60
CA ASN A 27 7.11 8.29 -7.61
C ASN A 27 6.65 8.66 -9.04
N PRO A 28 5.37 9.02 -9.27
CA PRO A 28 4.88 9.36 -10.61
C PRO A 28 5.62 10.52 -11.27
N ARG A 29 6.19 11.43 -10.47
CA ARG A 29 6.96 12.59 -10.96
C ARG A 29 8.44 12.27 -11.17
N HIS A 30 8.93 11.19 -10.58
CA HIS A 30 10.33 10.75 -10.67
C HIS A 30 10.40 9.21 -10.71
N PRO A 31 10.09 8.57 -11.85
CA PRO A 31 9.97 7.12 -11.94
C PRO A 31 11.24 6.33 -11.58
N SER A 32 12.42 6.96 -11.68
CA SER A 32 13.70 6.39 -11.23
C SER A 32 13.78 6.17 -9.71
N ARG A 33 12.90 6.81 -8.94
CA ARG A 33 12.69 6.52 -7.52
C ARG A 33 11.61 5.46 -7.41
N SER A 34 12.03 4.20 -7.48
CA SER A 34 11.15 3.04 -7.30
C SER A 34 11.71 2.06 -6.27
N GLU A 35 10.82 1.24 -5.72
CA GLU A 35 11.18 0.15 -4.82
C GLU A 35 10.18 -1.00 -5.02
N ALA A 36 10.72 -2.20 -5.28
CA ALA A 36 9.91 -3.40 -5.40
C ALA A 36 9.51 -3.92 -4.02
N VAL A 37 8.21 -3.98 -3.76
CA VAL A 37 7.64 -4.42 -2.50
C VAL A 37 6.69 -5.59 -2.73
N LYS A 38 6.76 -6.58 -1.84
CA LYS A 38 5.82 -7.68 -1.85
C LYS A 38 4.53 -7.23 -1.17
N MET A 39 3.40 -7.34 -1.87
CA MET A 39 2.09 -6.91 -1.37
C MET A 39 1.07 -8.05 -1.45
N LEU A 40 0.21 -8.13 -0.45
CA LEU A 40 -1.01 -8.92 -0.39
C LEU A 40 -2.08 -8.23 -1.22
N VAL A 41 -2.70 -8.98 -2.12
CA VAL A 41 -3.91 -8.56 -2.82
C VAL A 41 -5.09 -8.70 -1.89
N ASP A 42 -5.82 -7.60 -1.70
CA ASP A 42 -7.02 -7.53 -0.91
C ASP A 42 -8.16 -6.93 -1.75
N SER A 43 -9.19 -7.74 -2.03
CA SER A 43 -10.39 -7.32 -2.75
C SER A 43 -11.41 -6.64 -1.84
N GLY A 44 -11.30 -6.79 -0.52
CA GLY A 44 -12.17 -6.13 0.47
C GLY A 44 -11.80 -4.69 0.75
N ALA A 45 -10.79 -4.16 0.07
CA ALA A 45 -10.19 -2.88 0.37
C ALA A 45 -10.10 -2.02 -0.90
N SER A 46 -10.40 -0.71 -0.77
CA SER A 46 -10.60 0.17 -1.94
C SER A 46 -9.34 0.90 -2.41
N TRP A 47 -8.36 1.16 -1.55
CA TRP A 47 -7.19 2.01 -1.85
C TRP A 47 -5.92 1.18 -2.12
N SER A 48 -4.71 1.66 -1.82
CA SER A 48 -3.55 0.79 -1.55
C SER A 48 -2.86 1.32 -0.30
N VAL A 49 -2.35 0.45 0.57
CA VAL A 49 -1.62 0.88 1.78
C VAL A 49 -0.14 0.59 1.56
N VAL A 50 0.71 1.60 1.70
CA VAL A 50 2.18 1.44 1.58
C VAL A 50 2.83 2.09 2.80
N PRO A 51 3.92 1.54 3.35
CA PRO A 51 4.52 2.10 4.56
C PRO A 51 4.90 3.56 4.34
N ALA A 52 4.49 4.43 5.25
CA ALA A 52 4.73 5.87 5.12
C ALA A 52 6.22 6.21 4.97
N THR A 53 7.10 5.44 5.62
CA THR A 53 8.56 5.58 5.51
C THR A 53 9.06 5.31 4.10
N MET A 54 8.56 4.27 3.44
CA MET A 54 8.89 3.92 2.06
C MET A 54 8.45 5.02 1.09
N LEU A 55 7.19 5.45 1.17
CA LEU A 55 6.67 6.54 0.32
C LEU A 55 7.52 7.82 0.46
N ARG A 56 7.91 8.17 1.68
CA ARG A 56 8.79 9.33 1.94
C ARG A 56 10.18 9.16 1.33
N ARG A 57 10.79 7.96 1.40
CA ARG A 57 12.09 7.68 0.74
C ARG A 57 12.00 7.82 -0.78
N LEU A 58 10.89 7.39 -1.38
CA LEU A 58 10.62 7.59 -2.81
C LEU A 58 10.33 9.07 -3.16
N GLY A 59 10.29 9.96 -2.17
CA GLY A 59 10.00 11.38 -2.34
C GLY A 59 8.51 11.68 -2.59
N ILE A 60 7.63 10.72 -2.32
CA ILE A 60 6.17 10.91 -2.40
C ILE A 60 5.73 11.62 -1.11
N ARG A 61 5.09 12.77 -1.28
CA ARG A 61 4.59 13.60 -0.18
C ARG A 61 3.09 13.41 -0.02
N PRO A 62 2.55 13.46 1.21
CA PRO A 62 1.10 13.53 1.40
C PRO A 62 0.48 14.71 0.66
N LEU A 63 -0.67 14.48 0.05
CA LEU A 63 -1.50 15.48 -0.61
C LEU A 63 -2.60 16.01 0.33
N ARG A 64 -3.24 15.11 1.09
CA ARG A 64 -4.31 15.42 2.04
C ARG A 64 -4.44 14.32 3.10
N VAL A 65 -5.33 14.52 4.07
CA VAL A 65 -5.72 13.52 5.07
C VAL A 65 -7.17 13.14 4.80
N GLU A 66 -7.46 11.84 4.78
CA GLU A 66 -8.80 11.30 4.59
C GLU A 66 -9.18 10.41 5.78
N THR A 67 -10.48 10.30 6.03
CA THR A 67 -11.06 9.35 6.99
C THR A 67 -11.43 8.07 6.25
N PHE A 68 -11.14 6.93 6.86
CA PHE A 68 -11.42 5.59 6.33
C PHE A 68 -12.11 4.74 7.40
N ASP A 69 -13.13 4.00 6.99
CA ASP A 69 -13.73 2.95 7.80
C ASP A 69 -12.91 1.67 7.68
N LEU A 70 -12.60 1.07 8.82
CA LEU A 70 -11.96 -0.24 8.90
C LEU A 70 -13.01 -1.36 8.98
N ALA A 71 -12.58 -2.59 8.72
CA ALA A 71 -13.45 -3.76 8.71
C ALA A 71 -14.11 -4.06 10.08
N ASP A 72 -13.55 -3.54 11.18
CA ASP A 72 -14.13 -3.63 12.52
C ASP A 72 -15.13 -2.49 12.83
N GLY A 73 -15.43 -1.64 11.83
CA GLY A 73 -16.32 -0.49 11.96
C GLY A 73 -15.68 0.74 12.61
N THR A 74 -14.39 0.71 12.92
CA THR A 74 -13.69 1.87 13.47
C THR A 74 -13.25 2.83 12.36
N GLU A 75 -13.30 4.13 12.65
CA GLU A 75 -12.79 5.16 11.74
C GLU A 75 -11.33 5.49 12.04
N VAL A 76 -10.55 5.70 10.98
CA VAL A 76 -9.16 6.16 11.08
C VAL A 76 -8.87 7.28 10.11
N GLN A 77 -8.10 8.28 10.55
CA GLN A 77 -7.53 9.29 9.67
C GLN A 77 -6.16 8.87 9.17
N ARG A 78 -5.95 8.94 7.85
CA ARG A 78 -4.66 8.65 7.22
C ARG A 78 -4.32 9.69 6.17
N ALA A 79 -3.03 10.02 6.12
CA ALA A 79 -2.49 10.83 5.05
C ALA A 79 -2.49 10.02 3.75
N VAL A 80 -2.80 10.67 2.64
CA VAL A 80 -2.87 10.05 1.31
C VAL A 80 -2.04 10.84 0.30
N GLY A 81 -1.54 10.16 -0.73
CA GLY A 81 -0.80 10.76 -1.84
C GLY A 81 -0.97 9.96 -3.12
N SER A 82 -0.18 10.25 -4.14
CA SER A 82 -0.21 9.51 -5.41
C SER A 82 1.10 8.74 -5.63
N ALA A 83 0.99 7.46 -5.96
CA ALA A 83 2.09 6.58 -6.33
C ALA A 83 1.78 5.89 -7.65
N GLU A 84 2.82 5.53 -8.41
CA GLU A 84 2.69 4.65 -9.57
C GLU A 84 3.01 3.22 -9.16
N PHE A 85 2.15 2.29 -9.56
CA PHE A 85 2.27 0.87 -9.28
C PHE A 85 2.54 0.10 -10.58
N GLY A 86 3.62 -0.66 -10.58
CA GLY A 86 4.01 -1.56 -11.67
C GLY A 86 3.75 -3.02 -11.31
N VAL A 87 2.93 -3.71 -12.10
CA VAL A 87 2.61 -5.15 -11.93
C VAL A 87 2.51 -5.81 -13.31
N ALA A 88 3.24 -6.91 -13.51
CA ALA A 88 3.21 -7.71 -14.74
C ALA A 88 3.37 -6.88 -16.03
N GLY A 89 4.38 -5.98 -16.04
CA GLY A 89 4.68 -5.13 -17.19
C GLY A 89 3.71 -3.96 -17.41
N ARG A 90 2.67 -3.83 -16.60
CA ARG A 90 1.71 -2.70 -16.65
C ARG A 90 2.01 -1.72 -15.52
N ARG A 91 1.84 -0.43 -15.79
CA ARG A 91 2.03 0.67 -14.84
C ARG A 91 0.79 1.52 -14.77
N GLY A 92 0.49 2.06 -13.59
CA GLY A 92 -0.62 3.00 -13.40
C GLY A 92 -0.48 3.78 -12.10
N ALA A 93 -0.79 5.07 -12.16
CA ALA A 93 -0.86 5.93 -10.98
C ALA A 93 -2.18 5.70 -10.24
N SER A 94 -2.12 5.65 -8.91
CA SER A 94 -3.28 5.60 -8.04
C SER A 94 -3.04 6.37 -6.75
N MET A 95 -4.11 6.69 -6.04
CA MET A 95 -4.00 7.20 -4.69
C MET A 95 -3.55 6.09 -3.73
N VAL A 96 -2.70 6.45 -2.78
CA VAL A 96 -2.09 5.55 -1.81
C VAL A 96 -2.21 6.12 -0.40
N ILE A 97 -2.53 5.25 0.54
CA ILE A 97 -2.56 5.52 1.97
C ILE A 97 -1.14 5.40 2.53
N PHE A 98 -0.71 6.39 3.30
CA PHE A 98 0.51 6.35 4.09
C PHE A 98 0.27 5.48 5.34
N GLY A 99 0.55 4.19 5.22
CA GLY A 99 0.26 3.18 6.23
C GLY A 99 1.13 3.30 7.48
N LYS A 100 0.52 2.97 8.62
CA LYS A 100 1.14 2.80 9.95
C LYS A 100 1.24 1.31 10.29
N ARG A 101 2.19 0.97 11.16
CA ARG A 101 2.38 -0.42 11.61
C ARG A 101 1.07 -0.97 12.19
N GLY A 102 0.55 -2.04 11.59
CA GLY A 102 -0.72 -2.65 11.97
C GLY A 102 -1.91 -2.34 11.06
N ASP A 103 -1.76 -1.48 10.05
CA ASP A 103 -2.80 -1.20 9.04
C ASP A 103 -2.92 -2.34 7.98
N ALA A 104 -2.69 -3.61 8.37
CA ALA A 104 -2.59 -4.80 7.49
C ALA A 104 -3.10 -6.11 8.14
#